data_AF-A0AAW2W6Q9-F1
#
_entry.id   AF-A0AAW2W6Q9-F1
#
_cell.length_a   1.000
_cell.length_b   1.000
_cell.length_c   1.000
_cell.angle_alpha   90.00
_cell.angle_beta   90.00
_cell.angle_gamma   90.00
#
_symmetry.space_group_name_H-M   'P 1'
#
loop_
_entity.id
_entity.type
_entity.pdbx_description
1 polymer ?
#
loop_
_entity_poly.entity_id
_entity_poly.type
_entity_poly.pdbx_seq_one_letter_code
_entity_poly.pdbx_strand_id
1 'polypeptide(L)'
;MSSAASPSRKGRKGKSKAAKSVSRSTKAGLEFPVGRIDRFLKEGKYAQRVNASAPAYLAAVLEYLADEAMFCVGACWGSGKAEQEEPDFTKAYTTGSAK
;
A
#
# COMPACT_ATOMS: atom_id res chain seq x y z
N MET A 1 -6.09 39.68 38.23
CA MET A 1 -7.53 39.30 38.22
C MET A 1 -8.03 39.47 36.78
N SER A 2 -8.76 38.59 36.09
CA SER A 2 -9.07 37.17 36.18
C SER A 2 -9.77 36.80 34.86
N SER A 3 -9.86 35.50 34.58
CA SER A 3 -10.63 34.82 33.52
C SER A 3 -10.00 34.80 32.12
N ALA A 4 -9.43 33.69 31.64
CA ALA A 4 -10.00 32.37 31.34
C ALA A 4 -10.88 32.34 30.07
N ALA A 5 -10.31 31.83 28.99
CA ALA A 5 -11.07 31.19 27.92
C ALA A 5 -10.31 29.94 27.44
N SER A 6 -10.93 28.78 27.68
CA SER A 6 -10.43 27.44 27.42
C SER A 6 -10.34 27.08 25.93
N PRO A 7 -9.53 26.07 25.55
CA PRO A 7 -9.22 25.72 24.17
C PRO A 7 -10.43 25.14 23.43
N SER A 8 -10.60 25.55 22.18
CA SER A 8 -11.56 24.95 21.25
C SER A 8 -11.23 23.47 21.05
N ARG A 9 -11.96 22.59 21.74
CA ARG A 9 -12.01 21.16 21.45
C ARG A 9 -12.64 20.98 20.08
N LYS A 10 -11.83 21.05 19.02
CA LYS A 10 -12.27 20.62 17.69
C LYS A 10 -12.58 19.14 17.78
N GLY A 11 -13.88 18.83 17.72
CA GLY A 11 -14.44 17.50 17.96
C GLY A 11 -13.62 16.42 17.26
N ARG A 12 -12.92 15.62 18.06
CA ARG A 12 -12.40 14.34 17.63
C ARG A 12 -13.65 13.51 17.31
N LYS A 13 -13.91 13.31 16.02
CA LYS A 13 -15.02 12.50 15.51
C LYS A 13 -14.89 11.12 16.15
N GLY A 14 -15.58 10.94 17.27
CA GLY A 14 -15.58 9.74 18.06
C GLY A 14 -16.32 8.66 17.30
N LYS A 15 -15.66 7.51 17.13
CA LYS A 15 -16.23 6.19 16.82
C LYS A 15 -17.63 6.25 16.17
N SER A 16 -17.69 6.64 14.90
CA SER A 16 -18.76 6.12 14.05
C SER A 16 -18.53 4.62 13.94
N LYS A 17 -19.59 3.83 14.19
CA LYS A 17 -19.67 2.35 14.09
C LYS A 17 -18.57 1.80 13.19
N ALA A 18 -17.76 0.87 13.71
CA ALA A 18 -16.63 0.29 13.01
C ALA A 18 -17.05 -0.26 11.64
N ALA A 19 -16.99 0.58 10.62
CA ALA A 19 -16.98 0.13 9.24
C ALA A 19 -15.83 -0.86 9.14
N LYS A 20 -16.06 -1.99 8.47
CA LYS A 20 -15.02 -3.01 8.22
C LYS A 20 -13.75 -2.28 7.80
N SER A 21 -12.68 -2.40 8.60
CA SER A 21 -11.45 -1.68 8.34
C SER A 21 -10.82 -2.26 7.08
N VAL A 22 -10.95 -1.56 5.97
CA VAL A 22 -10.26 -1.93 4.73
C VAL A 22 -8.78 -1.68 4.94
N SER A 23 -7.96 -2.67 4.60
CA SER A 23 -6.52 -2.57 4.73
C SER A 23 -5.98 -1.50 3.75
N ARG A 24 -4.85 -0.86 4.08
CA ARG A 24 -4.24 0.13 3.19
C ARG A 24 -3.72 -0.48 1.88
N SER A 25 -3.31 -1.75 1.89
CA SER A 25 -2.92 -2.49 0.69
C SER A 25 -4.13 -2.76 -0.20
N THR A 26 -5.23 -3.29 0.35
CA THR A 26 -6.49 -3.50 -0.38
C THR A 26 -7.03 -2.18 -0.96
N LYS A 27 -6.92 -1.07 -0.23
CA LYS A 27 -7.34 0.25 -0.72
C LYS A 27 -6.45 0.77 -1.86
N ALA A 28 -5.16 0.40 -1.88
CA ALA A 28 -4.22 0.78 -2.91
C ALA A 28 -4.22 -0.17 -4.11
N GLY A 29 -4.89 -1.32 -4.02
CA GLY A 29 -4.86 -2.37 -5.06
C GLY A 29 -3.50 -3.05 -5.16
N LEU A 30 -2.75 -3.12 -4.05
CA LEU A 30 -1.41 -3.71 -4.00
C LEU A 30 -1.44 -5.00 -3.19
N GLU A 31 -0.77 -6.04 -3.66
CA GLU A 31 -0.53 -7.27 -2.89
C GLU A 31 0.51 -7.01 -1.78
N PHE A 32 1.44 -6.09 -2.01
CA PHE A 32 2.48 -5.79 -1.05
C PHE A 32 1.92 -5.05 0.19
N PRO A 33 2.37 -5.40 1.41
CA PRO A 33 1.78 -4.90 2.65
C PRO A 33 2.21 -3.45 2.96
N VAL A 34 1.47 -2.48 2.44
CA VAL A 34 1.67 -1.03 2.66
C VAL A 34 1.77 -0.66 4.14
N GLY A 35 0.98 -1.29 5.00
CA GLY A 35 0.98 -1.01 6.44
C GLY A 35 2.29 -1.40 7.14
N ARG A 36 2.95 -2.47 6.67
CA ARG A 36 4.22 -2.94 7.22
C ARG A 36 5.37 -2.05 6.77
N ILE A 37 5.35 -1.64 5.51
CA ILE A 37 6.33 -0.72 4.93
C ILE A 37 6.32 0.62 5.68
N ASP A 38 5.13 1.17 5.98
CA ASP A 38 5.01 2.38 6.80
C ASP A 38 5.62 2.23 8.20
N ARG A 39 5.48 1.05 8.82
CA ARG A 39 6.11 0.77 10.12
C ARG A 39 7.63 0.78 10.00
N PHE A 40 8.18 0.08 9.00
CA PHE A 40 9.62 0.03 8.77
C PHE A 40 10.22 1.40 8.41
N LEU A 41 9.48 2.24 7.68
CA LEU A 41 9.93 3.61 7.40
C LEU A 41 10.07 4.47 8.66
N LYS A 42 9.21 4.24 9.66
CA LYS A 42 9.26 4.93 10.96
C LYS A 42 10.31 4.35 11.90
N GLU A 43 10.43 3.03 11.95
CA GLU A 43 11.43 2.33 12.75
C GLU A 43 12.85 2.63 12.27
N GLY A 44 13.06 2.70 10.94
CA GLY A 44 14.34 3.04 10.32
C GLY A 44 14.73 4.51 10.41
N LYS A 45 13.86 5.40 10.94
CA LYS A 45 14.11 6.84 11.11
C LYS A 45 14.65 7.54 9.84
N TYR A 46 14.22 7.11 8.65
CA TYR A 46 14.69 7.67 7.37
C TYR A 46 14.32 9.14 7.18
N ALA A 47 13.27 9.61 7.86
CA ALA A 47 12.86 11.02 7.87
C ALA A 47 12.15 11.36 9.18
N GLN A 48 12.13 12.66 9.53
CA GLN A 48 11.41 13.15 10.71
C GLN A 48 9.89 12.95 10.60
N ARG A 49 9.34 13.00 9.38
CA ARG A 49 7.93 12.76 9.07
C ARG A 49 7.82 11.95 7.78
N VAL A 50 6.95 10.95 7.79
CA VAL A 50 6.65 10.11 6.61
C VAL A 50 5.26 10.50 6.09
N ASN A 51 5.19 10.85 4.80
CA ASN A 51 3.94 11.19 4.13
C ASN A 51 3.03 9.96 4.00
N ALA A 52 1.71 10.16 4.07
CA ALA A 52 0.74 9.05 4.03
C ALA A 52 0.79 8.22 2.73
N SER A 53 1.19 8.84 1.61
CA SER A 53 1.34 8.19 0.29
C SER A 53 2.69 7.52 0.08
N ALA A 54 3.73 7.89 0.83
CA ALA A 54 5.08 7.35 0.69
C ALA A 54 5.14 5.81 0.79
N PRO A 55 4.50 5.15 1.78
CA PRO A 55 4.54 3.69 1.85
C PRO A 55 3.77 3.00 0.71
N ALA A 56 2.76 3.65 0.14
CA ALA A 56 2.00 3.10 -0.99
C ALA A 56 2.83 3.17 -2.28
N TYR A 57 3.53 4.29 -2.50
CA TYR A 57 4.45 4.42 -3.63
C TYR A 57 5.60 3.41 -3.56
N LEU A 58 6.22 3.26 -2.38
CA LEU A 58 7.29 2.29 -2.19
C LEU A 58 6.81 0.85 -2.38
N ALA A 59 5.62 0.52 -1.87
CA ALA A 59 5.01 -0.80 -2.08
C ALA A 59 4.83 -1.11 -3.57
N ALA A 60 4.30 -0.16 -4.35
CA ALA A 60 4.07 -0.33 -5.78
C ALA A 60 5.36 -0.59 -6.56
N VAL A 61 6.43 0.15 -6.25
CA VAL A 61 7.74 -0.05 -6.89
C VAL A 61 8.33 -1.41 -6.56
N LEU A 62 8.22 -1.85 -5.29
CA LEU A 62 8.73 -3.15 -4.86
C LEU A 62 7.94 -4.31 -5.48
N GLU A 63 6.62 -4.17 -5.62
CA GLU A 63 5.76 -5.16 -6.26
C GLU A 63 6.11 -5.31 -7.73
N TYR A 64 6.22 -4.19 -8.46
CA TYR A 64 6.65 -4.18 -9.85
C TYR A 64 8.00 -4.89 -10.07
N LEU A 65 9.01 -4.56 -9.24
CA LEU A 65 10.34 -5.18 -9.37
C LEU A 65 10.34 -6.68 -9.02
N ALA A 66 9.50 -7.09 -8.07
CA ALA A 66 9.39 -8.50 -7.68
C ALA A 66 8.73 -9.33 -8.79
N ASP A 67 7.66 -8.82 -9.40
CA ASP A 67 7.00 -9.47 -10.52
C ASP A 67 7.94 -9.61 -11.72
N GLU A 68 8.68 -8.54 -12.06
CA GLU A 68 9.63 -8.57 -13.17
C GLU A 68 10.75 -9.61 -12.95
N ALA A 69 11.30 -9.65 -11.73
CA ALA A 69 12.34 -10.60 -11.36
C ALA A 69 11.80 -12.04 -11.36
N MET A 70 10.59 -12.26 -10.83
CA MET A 70 9.97 -13.58 -10.77
C MET A 70 9.57 -14.07 -12.16
N PHE A 71 9.08 -13.20 -13.03
CA PHE A 71 8.75 -13.52 -14.42
C PHE A 71 9.97 -14.06 -15.17
N CYS A 72 11.11 -13.38 -15.05
CA CYS A 72 12.37 -13.82 -15.68
C CYS A 72 12.84 -15.18 -15.15
N VAL A 73 12.77 -15.40 -13.83
CA VAL A 73 13.14 -16.70 -13.22
C VAL A 73 12.17 -17.80 -13.65
N GLY A 74 10.88 -17.51 -13.72
CA GLY A 74 9.85 -18.43 -14.22
C GLY A 74 10.07 -18.83 -15.67
N ALA A 75 10.44 -17.88 -16.54
CA ALA A 75 10.79 -18.13 -17.93
C ALA A 75 12.06 -19.00 -18.07
N CYS A 76 13.06 -18.80 -17.20
CA CYS A 76 14.30 -19.57 -17.22
C CYS A 76 14.13 -21.00 -16.65
N TRP A 77 13.31 -21.16 -15.61
CA TRP A 77 13.00 -22.46 -15.02
C TRP A 77 12.01 -23.26 -15.87
N GLY A 78 11.08 -22.58 -16.55
CA GLY A 78 10.10 -23.13 -17.50
C GLY A 78 10.70 -23.43 -18.87
N SER A 79 11.66 -24.36 -18.94
CA SER A 79 12.17 -24.85 -20.22
C SER A 79 11.09 -25.64 -20.98
N GLY A 80 10.44 -24.97 -21.93
CA GLY A 80 9.65 -25.59 -23.00
C GLY A 80 8.15 -25.26 -22.98
N LYS A 81 7.73 -24.32 -23.85
CA LYS A 81 6.37 -23.79 -24.05
C LYS A 81 5.93 -22.72 -23.05
N ALA A 82 6.54 -21.54 -23.17
CA ALA A 82 5.87 -20.31 -22.77
C ALA A 82 5.78 -19.44 -24.02
N GLU A 83 4.63 -19.52 -24.68
CA GLU A 83 4.22 -18.52 -25.66
C GLU A 83 4.26 -17.16 -24.95
N GLN A 84 4.96 -16.21 -25.56
CA GLN A 84 5.08 -14.84 -25.06
C GLN A 84 3.70 -14.18 -25.14
N GLU A 85 2.83 -14.42 -24.16
CA GLU A 85 1.78 -13.47 -23.86
C GLU A 85 2.42 -12.32 -23.09
N GLU A 86 2.53 -11.17 -23.76
CA GLU A 86 2.74 -9.88 -23.12
C GLU A 86 1.77 -9.81 -21.93
N PRO A 87 2.27 -9.74 -20.68
CA PRO A 87 1.38 -9.64 -19.54
C PRO A 87 0.61 -8.34 -19.69
N ASP A 88 -0.66 -8.44 -20.06
CA ASP A 88 -1.55 -7.29 -20.14
C ASP A 88 -1.77 -6.79 -18.71
N PHE A 89 -0.84 -5.94 -18.25
CA PHE A 89 -0.82 -5.42 -16.89
C PHE A 89 -2.19 -4.82 -16.56
N THR A 90 -2.89 -4.23 -17.55
CA THR A 90 -4.25 -3.69 -17.41
C THR A 90 -5.29 -4.67 -16.90
N LYS A 91 -5.11 -5.96 -17.13
CA LYS A 91 -6.01 -7.01 -16.64
C LYS A 91 -5.60 -7.55 -15.27
N ALA A 92 -4.31 -7.61 -14.96
CA ALA A 92 -3.81 -8.16 -13.70
C ALA A 92 -4.11 -7.26 -12.49
N TYR A 93 -4.02 -5.93 -12.66
CA TYR A 93 -4.27 -4.98 -11.56
C TYR A 93 -5.74 -4.53 -11.45
N THR A 94 -6.63 -4.93 -12.36
CA THR A 94 -8.06 -4.55 -12.31
C THR A 94 -8.95 -5.58 -11.60
N THR A 95 -8.44 -6.79 -11.31
CA THR A 95 -9.17 -7.86 -10.60
C THR A 95 -9.33 -7.67 -9.09
N GLY A 96 -9.28 -6.42 -8.59
CA GLY A 96 -9.61 -6.06 -7.21
C GLY A 96 -10.93 -5.30 -7.02
N SER A 97 -11.65 -4.99 -8.10
CA SER A 97 -12.82 -4.08 -8.07
C SER A 97 -14.16 -4.81 -8.22
N ALA A 98 -14.51 -5.73 -7.31
CA ALA A 98 -15.90 -6.20 -7.12
C ALA A 98 -16.12 -7.01 -5.84
N LYS A 99 -16.27 -6.35 -4.69
CA LYS A 99 -17.33 -6.54 -3.66
C LYS A 99 -16.96 -5.95 -2.30
#